data_AF-F4WW18-F1
#
_entry.id   AF-F4WW18-F1
#
_cell.length_a   1.000
_cell.length_b   1.000
_cell.length_c   1.000
_cell.angle_alpha   90.00
_cell.angle_beta   90.00
_cell.angle_gamma   90.00
#
_symmetry.space_group_name_H-M   'P 1'
#
loop_
_entity.id
_entity.type
_entity.pdbx_description
1 polymer ?
#
loop_
_entity_poly.entity_id
_entity_poly.type
_entity_poly.pdbx_seq_one_letter_code
_entity_poly.pdbx_strand_id
1 'polypeptide(L)'
;MLLKLDFRDEFKLEDSPDCRFDFLEVRDGQYGYSNLLGNFCGTNFPPEITSKTRYLWLRFHSDENIEGKGFKAVWNTIPRPTYPGIPPEQEPCIFNITGMEMIIHSDLVKDRKAQAEKEGLPLDCMWIIQVKEGWKIQLVLDVFVLKHPNECEANFVDIFAEKTDISSREKKFCGSIADTIVVAKNTAHLRFYAEPKALNSTFEAVVTAIRDKKKSTCRDDEYDCEDLTCIAAELECNGKVNCRFKWDEEDEKCKVSFSFVKFNISVPWPNKTLSNSRISTISGNSGTSTSCILSCILFVCLLLLSTDFHRLLYRFSSSHKL
;
A
#
# COMPACT_ATOMS: atom_id res chain seq x y z
N MET A 1 9.91 -27.75 -8.97
CA MET A 1 10.88 -28.39 -8.06
C MET A 1 10.55 -27.98 -6.63
N LEU A 2 10.87 -28.83 -5.66
CA LEU A 2 10.87 -28.54 -4.23
C LEU A 2 12.31 -28.59 -3.72
N LEU A 3 12.55 -28.04 -2.54
CA LEU A 3 13.85 -28.06 -1.87
C LEU A 3 13.81 -29.08 -0.75
N LYS A 4 14.85 -29.90 -0.69
CA LYS A 4 15.11 -30.84 0.38
C LYS A 4 16.40 -30.42 1.08
N LEU A 5 16.32 -30.17 2.37
CA LEU A 5 17.40 -29.65 3.22
C LEU A 5 17.74 -30.70 4.27
N ASP A 6 19.03 -31.00 4.38
CA ASP A 6 19.55 -32.01 5.29
C ASP A 6 20.80 -31.49 6.01
N PHE A 7 20.86 -31.70 7.33
CA PHE A 7 21.96 -31.25 8.18
C PHE A 7 22.93 -32.40 8.39
N ARG A 8 24.20 -32.19 8.05
CA ARG A 8 25.24 -33.23 8.11
C ARG A 8 26.56 -32.66 8.60
N ASP A 9 27.38 -33.53 9.17
CA ASP A 9 28.72 -33.26 9.70
C ASP A 9 28.77 -32.34 10.94
N GLU A 10 28.08 -31.21 10.95
CA GLU A 10 28.15 -30.23 12.04
C GLU A 10 26.77 -29.63 12.34
N PHE A 11 26.36 -29.70 13.60
CA PHE A 11 25.25 -28.94 14.17
C PHE A 11 25.51 -28.74 15.66
N LYS A 12 26.02 -27.56 16.03
CA LYS A 12 26.32 -27.19 17.40
C LYS A 12 26.08 -25.70 17.58
N LEU A 13 24.94 -25.38 18.16
CA LEU A 13 24.54 -24.05 18.63
C LEU A 13 24.42 -24.07 20.16
N GLU A 14 24.30 -22.91 20.79
CA GLU A 14 23.91 -22.83 22.20
C GLU A 14 22.58 -23.55 22.44
N ASP A 15 22.48 -24.33 23.53
CA ASP A 15 21.21 -24.95 23.93
C ASP A 15 20.51 -24.06 24.95
N SER A 16 19.23 -23.74 24.69
CA SER A 16 18.45 -22.87 25.56
C SER A 16 16.95 -23.17 25.47
N PRO A 17 16.19 -22.92 26.55
CA PRO A 17 14.73 -23.05 26.51
C PRO A 17 14.15 -22.20 25.36
N ASP A 18 13.35 -22.83 24.51
CA ASP A 18 12.71 -22.25 23.34
C ASP A 18 13.68 -21.67 22.28
N CYS A 19 14.97 -22.05 22.33
CA CYS A 19 16.01 -21.59 21.41
C CYS A 19 16.07 -20.05 21.34
N ARG A 20 16.14 -19.42 22.51
CA ARG A 20 16.05 -17.97 22.71
C ARG A 20 17.35 -17.20 22.45
N PHE A 21 18.50 -17.87 22.51
CA PHE A 21 19.82 -17.26 22.32
C PHE A 21 20.33 -17.55 20.90
N ASP A 22 21.16 -18.57 20.70
CA ASP A 22 21.51 -19.06 19.36
C ASP A 22 20.42 -19.96 18.77
N PHE A 23 20.05 -19.70 17.52
CA PHE A 23 19.08 -20.55 16.83
C PHE A 23 19.19 -20.49 15.30
N LEU A 24 18.74 -21.58 14.68
CA LEU A 24 18.46 -21.67 13.25
C LEU A 24 16.96 -21.81 13.02
N GLU A 25 16.38 -20.78 12.43
CA GLU A 25 14.99 -20.72 12.02
C GLU A 25 14.85 -21.13 10.56
N VAL A 26 13.93 -22.04 10.25
CA VAL A 26 13.66 -22.52 8.88
C VAL A 26 12.18 -22.32 8.55
N ARG A 27 11.87 -21.67 7.42
CA ARG A 27 10.51 -21.36 6.97
C ARG A 27 10.27 -21.85 5.53
N ASP A 28 9.03 -22.27 5.26
CA ASP A 28 8.58 -22.73 3.93
C ASP A 28 8.02 -21.58 3.11
N GLY A 29 8.85 -21.05 2.22
CA GLY A 29 8.53 -19.89 1.39
C GLY A 29 9.74 -18.97 1.23
N GLN A 30 9.52 -17.87 0.53
CA GLN A 30 10.59 -16.94 0.15
C GLN A 30 10.93 -15.92 1.25
N TYR A 31 10.06 -15.74 2.24
CA TYR A 31 10.10 -14.58 3.14
C TYR A 31 10.19 -14.98 4.61
N GLY A 32 10.66 -14.05 5.44
CA GLY A 32 10.76 -14.27 6.89
C GLY A 32 9.41 -14.36 7.61
N TYR A 33 8.30 -14.00 6.95
CA TYR A 33 6.94 -14.23 7.43
C TYR A 33 6.32 -15.54 6.92
N SER A 34 7.03 -16.30 6.07
CA SER A 34 6.56 -17.58 5.55
C SER A 34 6.36 -18.62 6.65
N ASN A 35 5.66 -19.72 6.38
CA ASN A 35 5.28 -20.68 7.43
C ASN A 35 6.50 -21.27 8.15
N LEU A 36 6.52 -21.22 9.49
CA LEU A 36 7.60 -21.79 10.29
C LEU A 36 7.62 -23.32 10.18
N LEU A 37 8.75 -23.88 9.79
CA LEU A 37 8.98 -25.34 9.77
C LEU A 37 9.68 -25.81 11.04
N GLY A 38 10.57 -24.97 11.59
CA GLY A 38 11.20 -25.25 12.87
C GLY A 38 12.16 -24.16 13.32
N ASN A 39 12.43 -24.13 14.62
CA ASN A 39 13.46 -23.32 15.25
C ASN A 39 14.38 -24.29 16.03
N PHE A 40 15.66 -24.32 15.69
CA PHE A 40 16.58 -25.36 16.15
C PHE A 40 17.79 -24.76 16.86
N CYS A 41 18.20 -25.39 17.96
CA CYS A 41 19.35 -25.01 18.77
C CYS A 41 19.98 -26.25 19.46
N GLY A 42 21.06 -26.05 20.21
CA GLY A 42 21.81 -27.15 20.84
C GLY A 42 22.61 -28.01 19.86
N THR A 43 22.82 -29.28 20.23
CA THR A 43 23.70 -30.23 19.49
C THR A 43 22.96 -31.31 18.71
N ASN A 44 21.63 -31.35 18.83
CA ASN A 44 20.84 -32.37 18.13
C ASN A 44 20.59 -31.93 16.69
N PHE A 45 20.91 -32.81 15.74
CA PHE A 45 20.65 -32.53 14.33
C PHE A 45 19.15 -32.31 14.09
N PRO A 46 18.76 -31.23 13.37
CA PRO A 46 17.39 -31.06 12.93
C PRO A 46 16.95 -32.22 12.03
N PRO A 47 15.64 -32.52 11.97
CA PRO A 47 15.13 -33.47 11.01
C PRO A 47 15.37 -32.99 9.58
N GLU A 48 15.35 -33.90 8.64
CA GLU A 48 15.35 -33.59 7.21
C GLU A 48 14.08 -32.78 6.85
N ILE A 49 14.25 -31.67 6.14
CA ILE A 49 13.17 -30.73 5.81
C ILE A 49 12.91 -30.76 4.31
N THR A 50 11.65 -30.97 3.92
CA THR A 50 11.21 -30.82 2.53
C THR A 50 10.21 -29.67 2.42
N SER A 51 10.48 -28.71 1.54
CA SER A 51 9.61 -27.57 1.29
C SER A 51 8.34 -27.98 0.53
N LYS A 52 7.26 -27.22 0.70
CA LYS A 52 6.05 -27.30 -0.13
C LYS A 52 6.11 -26.33 -1.31
N THR A 53 6.92 -25.28 -1.19
CA THR A 53 7.19 -24.30 -2.24
C THR A 53 8.55 -24.54 -2.90
N ARG A 54 8.91 -23.73 -3.89
CA ARG A 54 10.26 -23.71 -4.47
C ARG A 54 11.28 -22.91 -3.65
N TYR A 55 10.91 -22.47 -2.44
CA TYR A 55 11.71 -21.60 -1.59
C TYR A 55 11.79 -22.15 -0.17
N LEU A 56 12.95 -21.95 0.46
CA LEU A 56 13.14 -22.05 1.89
C LEU A 56 13.81 -20.76 2.34
N TRP A 57 13.35 -20.22 3.45
CA TRP A 57 13.97 -19.08 4.09
C TRP A 57 14.61 -19.53 5.39
N LEU A 58 15.90 -19.24 5.56
CA LEU A 58 16.68 -19.62 6.73
C LEU A 58 17.22 -18.37 7.40
N ARG A 59 17.15 -18.33 8.73
CA ARG A 59 17.81 -17.30 9.54
C ARG A 59 18.58 -17.95 10.66
N PHE A 60 19.88 -17.65 10.68
CA PHE A 60 20.71 -17.89 11.84
C PHE A 60 20.75 -16.63 12.70
N HIS A 61 20.49 -16.79 13.99
CA HIS A 61 20.63 -15.75 15.00
C HIS A 61 21.61 -16.25 16.06
N SER A 62 22.44 -15.33 16.56
CA SER A 62 23.36 -15.61 17.65
C SER A 62 23.47 -14.38 18.55
N ASP A 63 23.68 -14.60 19.84
CA ASP A 63 23.87 -13.53 20.83
C ASP A 63 25.36 -13.32 21.18
N GLU A 64 25.66 -12.56 22.23
CA GLU A 64 27.04 -12.24 22.62
C GLU A 64 27.70 -13.31 23.52
N ASN A 65 27.00 -14.40 23.85
CA ASN A 65 27.46 -15.40 24.82
C ASN A 65 27.42 -16.82 24.22
N ILE A 66 28.20 -17.73 24.83
CA ILE A 66 28.20 -19.19 24.58
C ILE A 66 28.14 -19.56 23.08
N GLU A 67 29.30 -19.55 22.43
CA GLU A 67 29.37 -19.82 21.00
C GLU A 67 29.41 -21.32 20.66
N GLY A 68 28.64 -21.69 19.64
CA GLY A 68 28.71 -22.99 18.98
C GLY A 68 29.66 -23.02 17.76
N LYS A 69 29.87 -24.20 17.18
CA LYS A 69 30.59 -24.31 15.89
C LYS A 69 29.72 -23.90 14.69
N GLY A 70 28.42 -23.74 14.90
CA GLY A 70 27.46 -23.47 13.85
C GLY A 70 26.85 -24.75 13.30
N PHE A 71 26.44 -24.71 12.04
CA PHE A 71 25.80 -25.83 11.36
C PHE A 71 26.30 -25.96 9.93
N LYS A 72 26.19 -27.17 9.38
CA LYS A 72 26.40 -27.44 7.96
C LYS A 72 25.18 -28.15 7.41
N ALA A 73 24.63 -27.57 6.35
CA ALA A 73 23.47 -28.11 5.65
C ALA A 73 23.80 -28.33 4.18
N VAL A 74 23.22 -29.38 3.61
CA VAL A 74 23.23 -29.67 2.19
C VAL A 74 21.79 -29.59 1.70
N TRP A 75 21.59 -28.96 0.54
CA TRP A 75 20.28 -28.88 -0.07
C TRP A 75 20.31 -29.45 -1.48
N ASN A 76 19.20 -30.04 -1.90
CA ASN A 76 18.99 -30.51 -3.25
C ASN A 76 17.57 -30.23 -3.74
N THR A 77 17.42 -30.10 -5.05
CA THR A 77 16.11 -29.95 -5.67
C THR A 77 15.51 -31.33 -5.93
N ILE A 78 14.26 -31.53 -5.52
CA ILE A 78 13.48 -32.73 -5.87
C ILE A 78 12.31 -32.36 -6.78
N PRO A 79 11.87 -33.26 -7.68
CA PRO A 79 10.66 -33.03 -8.47
C PRO A 79 9.45 -32.81 -7.54
N ARG A 80 8.60 -31.84 -7.89
CA ARG A 80 7.28 -31.72 -7.25
C ARG A 80 6.45 -32.92 -7.70
N PRO A 81 5.78 -33.67 -6.82
CA PRO A 81 4.85 -34.70 -7.25
C PRO A 81 3.79 -34.08 -8.16
N THR A 82 3.82 -34.40 -9.46
CA THR A 82 2.84 -33.93 -10.44
C THR A 82 1.81 -35.03 -10.65
N TYR A 83 0.78 -35.05 -9.82
CA TYR A 83 -0.42 -35.82 -10.11
C TYR A 83 -1.42 -34.96 -10.89
N PRO A 84 -2.27 -35.55 -11.76
CA PRO A 84 -3.32 -34.82 -12.45
C PRO A 84 -4.18 -34.04 -11.44
N GLY A 85 -4.32 -32.73 -11.65
CA GLY A 85 -5.15 -31.85 -10.81
C GLY A 85 -4.40 -30.94 -9.83
N ILE A 86 -3.07 -31.01 -9.73
CA ILE A 86 -2.29 -30.06 -8.92
C ILE A 86 -2.02 -28.79 -9.75
N PRO A 87 -2.49 -27.60 -9.33
CA PRO A 87 -2.20 -26.35 -10.03
C PRO A 87 -0.70 -26.03 -10.03
N PRO A 88 -0.18 -25.37 -11.08
CA PRO A 88 1.17 -24.82 -11.04
C PRO A 88 1.31 -23.83 -9.88
N GLU A 89 2.52 -23.73 -9.31
CA GLU A 89 2.82 -22.72 -8.30
C GLU A 89 2.56 -21.33 -8.89
N GLN A 90 1.74 -20.54 -8.20
CA GLN A 90 1.42 -19.18 -8.65
C GLN A 90 2.67 -18.32 -8.65
N GLU A 91 2.75 -17.40 -9.62
CA GLU A 91 3.78 -16.37 -9.61
C GLU A 91 3.63 -15.49 -8.37
N PRO A 92 4.76 -15.08 -7.77
CA PRO A 92 4.69 -14.24 -6.59
C PRO A 92 4.14 -12.86 -6.96
N CYS A 93 3.21 -12.35 -6.16
CA CYS A 93 2.64 -11.02 -6.32
C CYS A 93 3.56 -9.97 -5.67
N ILE A 94 4.60 -9.54 -6.39
CA ILE A 94 5.59 -8.58 -5.88
C ILE A 94 5.68 -7.38 -6.81
N PHE A 95 5.77 -6.19 -6.23
CA PHE A 95 6.01 -4.94 -6.95
C PHE A 95 7.21 -4.22 -6.33
N ASN A 96 8.13 -3.73 -7.17
CA ASN A 96 9.21 -2.87 -6.72
C ASN A 96 8.85 -1.43 -7.08
N ILE A 97 8.81 -0.56 -6.09
CA ILE A 97 8.48 0.86 -6.29
C ILE A 97 9.56 1.75 -5.68
N THR A 98 9.81 2.87 -6.33
CA THR A 98 10.85 3.82 -5.93
C THR A 98 10.38 5.23 -6.25
N GLY A 99 10.60 6.15 -5.32
CA GLY A 99 10.19 7.55 -5.49
C GLY A 99 10.28 8.34 -4.20
N MET A 100 9.93 9.63 -4.29
CA MET A 100 9.75 10.51 -3.11
C MET A 100 8.30 10.48 -2.60
N GLU A 101 7.34 10.25 -3.49
CA GLU A 101 5.94 9.94 -3.18
C GLU A 101 5.52 8.72 -4.01
N MET A 102 4.85 7.76 -3.37
CA MET A 102 4.26 6.60 -4.03
C MET A 102 2.86 6.35 -3.47
N ILE A 103 1.91 6.06 -4.35
CA ILE A 103 0.54 5.71 -3.95
C ILE A 103 0.30 4.25 -4.27
N ILE A 104 -0.04 3.46 -3.25
CA ILE A 104 -0.29 2.03 -3.36
C ILE A 104 -1.78 1.80 -3.12
N HIS A 105 -2.49 1.30 -4.13
CA HIS A 105 -3.89 0.93 -4.00
C HIS A 105 -4.06 -0.58 -4.13
N SER A 106 -5.03 -1.16 -3.40
CA SER A 106 -5.46 -2.54 -3.60
C SER A 106 -5.97 -2.81 -5.03
N ASP A 107 -6.37 -1.76 -5.75
CA ASP A 107 -6.83 -1.84 -7.13
C ASP A 107 -5.71 -2.21 -8.12
N LEU A 108 -4.44 -2.01 -7.75
CA LEU A 108 -3.28 -2.42 -8.56
C LEU A 108 -3.20 -3.95 -8.71
N VAL A 109 -3.90 -4.71 -7.86
CA VAL A 109 -3.88 -6.18 -7.84
C VAL A 109 -5.24 -6.80 -8.21
N LYS A 110 -6.10 -6.07 -8.94
CA LYS A 110 -7.42 -6.56 -9.41
C LYS A 110 -7.35 -7.89 -10.15
N ASP A 111 -6.39 -8.05 -11.07
CA ASP A 111 -6.25 -9.28 -11.85
C ASP A 111 -5.84 -10.47 -10.96
N ARG A 112 -4.93 -10.22 -10.00
CA ARG A 112 -4.50 -11.23 -9.02
C ARG A 112 -5.63 -11.60 -8.07
N LYS A 113 -6.44 -10.63 -7.67
CA LYS A 113 -7.66 -10.87 -6.88
C LYS A 113 -8.68 -11.71 -7.64
N ALA A 114 -8.96 -11.41 -8.90
CA ALA A 114 -9.88 -12.21 -9.72
C ALA A 114 -9.40 -13.65 -9.88
N GLN A 115 -8.08 -13.87 -10.01
CA GLN A 115 -7.50 -15.21 -10.02
C GLN A 115 -7.65 -15.91 -8.67
N ALA A 116 -7.38 -15.22 -7.56
CA ALA A 116 -7.52 -15.74 -6.20
C ALA A 116 -8.97 -16.18 -5.90
N GLU A 117 -9.96 -15.36 -6.31
CA GLU A 117 -11.38 -15.69 -6.20
C GLU A 117 -11.76 -16.94 -6.99
N LYS A 118 -11.25 -17.06 -8.23
CA LYS A 118 -11.53 -18.20 -9.11
C LYS A 118 -10.94 -19.51 -8.56
N GLU A 119 -9.76 -19.45 -7.96
CA GLU A 119 -9.04 -20.62 -7.46
C GLU A 119 -9.33 -20.93 -5.98
N GLY A 120 -10.03 -20.04 -5.28
CA GLY A 120 -10.30 -20.18 -3.85
C GLY A 120 -9.03 -20.08 -2.99
N LEU A 121 -8.06 -19.30 -3.44
CA LEU A 121 -6.77 -19.11 -2.77
C LEU A 121 -6.69 -17.74 -2.09
N PRO A 122 -5.85 -17.58 -1.05
CA PRO A 122 -5.60 -16.28 -0.47
C PRO A 122 -4.83 -15.37 -1.44
N LEU A 123 -5.10 -14.07 -1.38
CA LEU A 123 -4.30 -13.04 -2.02
C LEU A 123 -3.18 -12.62 -1.08
N ASP A 124 -1.93 -12.70 -1.53
CA ASP A 124 -0.75 -12.30 -0.75
C ASP A 124 0.19 -11.50 -1.66
N CYS A 125 0.13 -10.18 -1.57
CA CYS A 125 0.88 -9.26 -2.41
C CYS A 125 1.81 -8.39 -1.58
N MET A 126 3.01 -8.12 -2.12
CA MET A 126 4.02 -7.33 -1.43
C MET A 126 4.57 -6.22 -2.33
N TRP A 127 4.67 -5.02 -1.78
CA TRP A 127 5.36 -3.88 -2.40
C TRP A 127 6.67 -3.65 -1.66
N ILE A 128 7.77 -3.74 -2.40
CA ILE A 128 9.11 -3.41 -1.96
C ILE A 128 9.31 -1.93 -2.27
N ILE A 129 9.32 -1.13 -1.21
CA ILE A 129 9.39 0.33 -1.26
C ILE A 129 10.83 0.73 -1.04
N GLN A 130 11.38 1.50 -1.97
CA GLN A 130 12.73 2.02 -1.89
C GLN A 130 12.72 3.54 -2.03
N VAL A 131 13.30 4.25 -1.07
CA VAL A 131 13.55 5.70 -1.18
C VAL A 131 15.05 5.97 -1.25
N LYS A 132 15.40 7.23 -1.54
CA LYS A 132 16.79 7.68 -1.62
C LYS A 132 17.53 7.44 -0.29
N GLU A 133 18.81 7.10 -0.36
CA GLU A 133 19.63 6.93 0.85
C GLU A 133 19.65 8.20 1.71
N GLY A 134 19.63 8.00 3.03
CA GLY A 134 19.52 9.09 4.01
C GLY A 134 18.10 9.61 4.25
N TRP A 135 17.11 9.09 3.51
CA TRP A 135 15.69 9.34 3.75
C TRP A 135 15.05 8.15 4.49
N LYS A 136 13.95 8.46 5.16
CA LYS A 136 13.06 7.53 5.85
C LYS A 136 11.74 7.44 5.09
N ILE A 137 10.93 6.46 5.44
CA ILE A 137 9.64 6.24 4.78
C ILE A 137 8.52 6.52 5.79
N GLN A 138 7.67 7.50 5.50
CA GLN A 138 6.39 7.69 6.17
C GLN A 138 5.30 7.03 5.34
N LEU A 139 4.42 6.28 5.99
CA LEU A 139 3.29 5.62 5.33
C LEU A 139 2.00 5.95 6.08
N VAL A 140 1.00 6.38 5.30
CA VAL A 140 -0.35 6.69 5.76
C VAL A 140 -1.33 5.84 4.96
N LEU A 141 -2.23 5.13 5.64
CA LEU A 141 -3.33 4.43 5.00
C LEU A 141 -4.55 5.37 4.94
N ASP A 142 -4.67 6.12 3.84
CA ASP A 142 -5.73 7.11 3.63
C ASP A 142 -7.10 6.46 3.48
N VAL A 143 -7.17 5.38 2.70
CA VAL A 143 -8.33 4.49 2.63
C VAL A 143 -7.95 3.17 3.28
N PHE A 144 -8.71 2.75 4.29
CA PHE A 144 -8.49 1.47 4.96
C PHE A 144 -9.82 0.81 5.33
N VAL A 145 -10.29 -0.07 4.45
CA VAL A 145 -11.58 -0.77 4.62
C VAL A 145 -11.36 -2.26 4.42
N LEU A 146 -11.15 -2.96 5.53
CA LEU A 146 -10.98 -4.39 5.55
C LEU A 146 -12.32 -5.12 5.77
N LYS A 147 -12.47 -6.31 5.17
CA LYS A 147 -13.58 -7.22 5.48
C LYS A 147 -13.29 -7.98 6.77
N HIS A 148 -14.28 -8.37 7.55
CA HIS A 148 -14.03 -9.07 8.82
C HIS A 148 -12.93 -8.40 9.68
N PRO A 149 -13.03 -7.09 9.97
CA PRO A 149 -11.94 -6.32 10.56
C PRO A 149 -11.45 -6.84 11.92
N ASN A 150 -12.28 -7.63 12.63
CA ASN A 150 -11.94 -8.25 13.90
C ASN A 150 -11.18 -9.59 13.76
N GLU A 151 -10.99 -10.08 12.54
CA GLU A 151 -10.27 -11.31 12.23
C GLU A 151 -8.91 -10.99 11.59
N CYS A 152 -7.91 -10.66 12.40
CA CYS A 152 -6.58 -10.22 11.94
C CYS A 152 -5.76 -11.30 11.18
N GLU A 153 -6.26 -12.52 11.10
CA GLU A 153 -5.69 -13.58 10.26
C GLU A 153 -6.40 -13.70 8.91
N ALA A 154 -7.63 -13.19 8.80
CA ALA A 154 -8.39 -13.22 7.55
C ALA A 154 -7.90 -12.18 6.54
N ASN A 155 -7.40 -11.04 7.02
CA ASN A 155 -6.85 -9.98 6.19
C ASN A 155 -6.10 -8.96 7.05
N PHE A 156 -5.07 -8.38 6.45
CA PHE A 156 -4.25 -7.37 7.11
C PHE A 156 -3.33 -6.67 6.11
N VAL A 157 -2.78 -5.54 6.55
CA VAL A 157 -1.63 -4.90 5.93
C VAL A 157 -0.46 -4.97 6.92
N ASP A 158 0.58 -5.72 6.58
CA ASP A 158 1.83 -5.79 7.33
C ASP A 158 2.85 -4.81 6.76
N ILE A 159 3.55 -4.08 7.63
CA ILE A 159 4.68 -3.24 7.28
C ILE A 159 5.93 -3.82 7.94
N PHE A 160 6.90 -4.17 7.11
CA PHE A 160 8.24 -4.55 7.55
C PHE A 160 9.25 -3.48 7.14
N ALA A 161 10.34 -3.38 7.89
CA ALA A 161 11.46 -2.53 7.52
C ALA A 161 12.33 -3.20 6.43
N GLU A 162 13.64 -3.21 6.63
CA GLU A 162 14.65 -3.72 5.70
C GLU A 162 14.50 -5.21 5.38
N LYS A 163 13.96 -6.00 6.30
CA LYS A 163 13.81 -7.47 6.18
C LYS A 163 12.38 -7.88 6.50
N THR A 164 11.97 -9.02 5.94
CA THR A 164 10.61 -9.57 6.09
C THR A 164 10.48 -10.58 7.23
N ASP A 165 11.50 -10.74 8.07
CA ASP A 165 11.40 -11.54 9.28
C ASP A 165 10.44 -10.92 10.29
N ILE A 166 9.81 -11.79 11.08
CA ILE A 166 8.79 -11.39 12.05
C ILE A 166 9.30 -10.37 13.07
N SER A 167 10.60 -10.40 13.43
CA SER A 167 11.20 -9.42 14.34
C SER A 167 11.44 -8.05 13.71
N SER A 168 11.52 -7.97 12.37
CA SER A 168 11.67 -6.72 11.60
C SER A 168 10.31 -6.11 11.19
N ARG A 169 9.21 -6.66 11.71
CA ARG A 169 7.86 -6.12 11.49
C ARG A 169 7.65 -4.87 12.32
N GLU A 170 7.40 -3.76 11.64
CA GLU A 170 7.11 -2.46 12.25
C GLU A 170 5.67 -2.41 12.75
N LYS A 171 4.73 -2.89 11.93
CA LYS A 171 3.30 -2.86 12.28
C LYS A 171 2.49 -3.90 11.50
N LYS A 172 1.48 -4.48 12.14
CA LYS A 172 0.39 -5.23 11.51
C LYS A 172 -0.90 -4.43 11.67
N PHE A 173 -1.51 -4.03 10.57
CA PHE A 173 -2.79 -3.34 10.56
C PHE A 173 -3.91 -4.35 10.25
N CYS A 174 -4.83 -4.48 11.20
CA CYS A 174 -6.13 -5.09 11.06
C CYS A 174 -7.14 -4.20 11.80
N GLY A 175 -8.43 -4.39 11.55
CA GLY A 175 -9.46 -3.53 12.13
C GLY A 175 -9.97 -2.47 11.15
N SER A 176 -10.46 -1.37 11.71
CA SER A 176 -11.06 -0.26 10.95
C SER A 176 -10.24 1.03 11.01
N ILE A 177 -9.08 1.01 11.69
CA ILE A 177 -8.24 2.18 11.92
C ILE A 177 -6.79 1.78 11.64
N ALA A 178 -6.06 2.66 10.96
CA ALA A 178 -4.64 2.53 10.74
C ALA A 178 -3.94 3.85 11.07
N ASP A 179 -2.99 3.79 12.00
CA ASP A 179 -2.15 4.93 12.34
C ASP A 179 -1.03 5.14 11.31
N THR A 180 -0.51 6.36 11.24
CA THR A 180 0.71 6.66 10.48
C THR A 180 1.91 5.91 11.04
N ILE A 181 2.73 5.33 10.16
CA ILE A 181 3.99 4.65 10.52
C ILE A 181 5.18 5.35 9.85
N VAL A 182 6.29 5.42 10.57
CA VAL A 182 7.57 5.91 10.03
C VAL A 182 8.61 4.82 10.16
N VAL A 183 9.07 4.30 9.02
CA VAL A 183 10.16 3.34 8.93
C VAL A 183 11.47 4.12 8.85
N ALA A 184 12.38 3.89 9.81
CA ALA A 184 13.64 4.63 9.92
C ALA A 184 14.65 4.30 8.80
N LYS A 185 14.37 3.28 8.00
CA LYS A 185 15.19 2.80 6.89
C LYS A 185 14.71 3.42 5.57
N ASN A 186 15.58 3.38 4.58
CA ASN A 186 15.27 3.79 3.21
C ASN A 186 14.56 2.68 2.40
N THR A 187 14.33 1.51 3.01
CA THR A 187 13.63 0.38 2.42
C THR A 187 12.54 -0.11 3.37
N ALA A 188 11.35 -0.39 2.84
CA ALA A 188 10.25 -0.98 3.57
C ALA A 188 9.50 -2.00 2.69
N HIS A 189 8.78 -2.91 3.32
CA HIS A 189 7.94 -3.89 2.65
C HIS A 189 6.51 -3.76 3.15
N LEU A 190 5.58 -3.40 2.26
CA LEU A 190 4.15 -3.41 2.54
C LEU A 190 3.59 -4.72 2.01
N ARG A 191 3.03 -5.56 2.88
CA ARG A 191 2.37 -6.81 2.51
C ARG A 191 0.87 -6.69 2.75
N PHE A 192 0.07 -6.95 1.72
CA PHE A 192 -1.37 -7.07 1.83
C PHE A 192 -1.76 -8.54 1.70
N TYR A 193 -2.42 -9.06 2.73
CA TYR A 193 -2.93 -10.43 2.76
C TYR A 193 -4.45 -10.42 2.91
N ALA A 194 -5.13 -11.31 2.20
CA ALA A 194 -6.57 -11.55 2.36
C ALA A 194 -6.94 -12.99 1.99
N GLU A 195 -7.63 -13.69 2.89
CA GLU A 195 -8.27 -14.98 2.64
C GLU A 195 -9.44 -14.86 1.65
N PRO A 196 -9.88 -15.96 1.00
CA PRO A 196 -11.01 -15.95 0.06
C PRO A 196 -12.27 -15.23 0.57
N LYS A 197 -12.60 -15.40 1.86
CA LYS A 197 -13.75 -14.75 2.52
C LYS A 197 -13.62 -13.22 2.66
N ALA A 198 -12.40 -12.70 2.54
CA ALA A 198 -12.05 -11.30 2.79
C ALA A 198 -11.40 -10.59 1.59
N LEU A 199 -11.42 -11.19 0.39
CA LEU A 199 -10.82 -10.60 -0.83
C LEU A 199 -11.41 -9.24 -1.22
N ASN A 200 -12.61 -8.90 -0.72
CA ASN A 200 -13.25 -7.59 -0.90
C ASN A 200 -12.75 -6.49 0.06
N SER A 201 -11.58 -6.69 0.65
CA SER A 201 -10.86 -5.66 1.42
C SER A 201 -10.17 -4.68 0.47
N THR A 202 -10.12 -3.40 0.86
CA THR A 202 -9.57 -2.31 0.04
C THR A 202 -8.72 -1.38 0.89
N PHE A 203 -7.60 -0.92 0.32
CA PHE A 203 -6.78 0.09 0.94
C PHE A 203 -6.11 1.02 -0.09
N GLU A 204 -5.75 2.21 0.37
CA GLU A 204 -4.89 3.18 -0.31
C GLU A 204 -3.84 3.62 0.70
N ALA A 205 -2.56 3.41 0.37
CA ALA A 205 -1.43 3.89 1.14
C ALA A 205 -0.74 5.02 0.38
N VAL A 206 -0.56 6.15 1.05
CA VAL A 206 0.34 7.22 0.62
C VAL A 206 1.66 7.02 1.31
N VAL A 207 2.72 6.89 0.53
CA VAL A 207 4.08 6.64 0.99
C VAL A 207 4.95 7.84 0.62
N THR A 208 5.52 8.49 1.63
CA THR A 208 6.29 9.71 1.49
C THR A 208 7.71 9.49 2.00
N ALA A 209 8.71 9.88 1.21
CA ALA A 209 10.08 9.98 1.68
C ALA A 209 10.22 11.21 2.56
N ILE A 210 10.64 11.02 3.82
CA ILE A 210 10.87 12.11 4.78
C ILE A 210 12.31 12.10 5.31
N ARG A 211 12.85 13.26 5.68
CA ARG A 211 14.20 13.40 6.24
C ARG A 211 14.18 14.18 7.55
N ASP A 212 14.89 13.72 8.58
CA ASP A 212 15.01 14.46 9.85
C ASP A 212 15.87 15.73 9.70
N LYS A 213 15.46 16.81 10.38
CA LYS A 213 16.24 18.04 10.57
C LYS A 213 17.10 17.94 11.83
N LYS A 214 18.38 17.57 11.69
CA LYS A 214 19.29 17.36 12.84
C LYS A 214 20.07 18.60 13.33
N LYS A 215 19.66 19.83 12.95
CA LYS A 215 20.11 21.18 13.40
C LYS A 215 20.10 22.23 12.28
N SER A 216 20.05 21.83 11.02
CA SER A 216 19.92 22.72 9.85
C SER A 216 18.47 22.78 9.38
N THR A 217 18.13 23.87 8.68
CA THR A 217 16.91 23.96 7.86
C THR A 217 16.87 22.84 6.81
N CYS A 218 15.72 22.67 6.17
CA CYS A 218 15.62 21.86 4.95
C CYS A 218 16.58 22.38 3.88
N ARG A 219 16.94 21.50 2.94
CA ARG A 219 17.77 21.86 1.77
C ARG A 219 16.93 22.66 0.77
N ASP A 220 17.58 23.29 -0.21
CA ASP A 220 16.90 24.09 -1.24
C ASP A 220 15.94 23.26 -2.11
N ASP A 221 16.16 21.94 -2.21
CA ASP A 221 15.32 20.97 -2.92
C ASP A 221 14.24 20.30 -2.03
N GLU A 222 14.00 20.84 -0.83
CA GLU A 222 13.12 20.24 0.17
C GLU A 222 12.09 21.25 0.72
N TYR A 223 10.91 20.75 1.05
CA TYR A 223 9.87 21.51 1.76
C TYR A 223 9.92 21.23 3.26
N ASP A 224 9.73 22.29 4.04
CA ASP A 224 9.72 22.24 5.50
C ASP A 224 8.30 21.91 6.00
N CYS A 225 8.12 20.71 6.55
CA CYS A 225 6.86 20.27 7.15
C CYS A 225 6.54 20.94 8.49
N GLU A 226 7.14 22.09 8.84
CA GLU A 226 6.96 22.84 10.10
C GLU A 226 7.11 21.99 11.38
N ASP A 227 7.75 20.83 11.25
CA ASP A 227 8.11 19.92 12.33
C ASP A 227 9.60 19.55 12.25
N LEU A 228 9.98 18.37 12.74
CA LEU A 228 11.38 17.90 12.68
C LEU A 228 11.73 17.21 11.36
N THR A 229 10.88 17.32 10.33
CA THR A 229 11.00 16.58 9.06
C THR A 229 10.91 17.48 7.82
N CYS A 230 11.61 17.07 6.76
CA CYS A 230 11.54 17.66 5.43
C CYS A 230 11.01 16.63 4.44
N ILE A 231 10.25 17.08 3.44
CA ILE A 231 9.85 16.31 2.25
C ILE A 231 10.50 16.89 1.00
N ALA A 232 10.39 16.23 -0.14
CA ALA A 232 10.85 16.81 -1.41
C ALA A 232 10.00 18.04 -1.78
N ALA A 233 10.63 19.11 -2.29
CA ALA A 233 9.94 20.38 -2.54
C ALA A 233 8.81 20.25 -3.58
N GLU A 234 8.93 19.32 -4.54
CA GLU A 234 7.89 19.04 -5.53
C GLU A 234 6.59 18.47 -4.97
N LEU A 235 6.56 18.08 -3.68
CA LEU A 235 5.39 17.53 -3.01
C LEU A 235 4.52 18.62 -2.34
N GLU A 236 4.96 19.87 -2.33
CA GLU A 236 4.16 20.99 -1.83
C GLU A 236 2.97 21.25 -2.77
N CYS A 237 1.75 21.35 -2.21
CA CYS A 237 0.52 21.67 -2.93
C CYS A 237 0.22 20.74 -4.12
N ASN A 238 0.53 19.45 -3.99
CA ASN A 238 0.29 18.43 -5.00
C ASN A 238 -1.08 17.72 -4.83
N GLY A 239 -1.85 18.09 -3.80
CA GLY A 239 -3.16 17.52 -3.51
C GLY A 239 -3.11 16.24 -2.66
N LYS A 240 -1.94 15.84 -2.15
CA LYS A 240 -1.75 14.68 -1.30
C LYS A 240 -1.06 15.08 0.00
N VAL A 241 -1.56 14.56 1.11
CA VAL A 241 -1.04 14.89 2.45
C VAL A 241 0.22 14.07 2.71
N ASN A 242 1.37 14.72 2.56
CA ASN A 242 2.69 14.17 2.76
C ASN A 242 3.28 14.55 4.13
N CYS A 243 3.02 15.77 4.61
CA CYS A 243 3.40 16.16 5.97
C CYS A 243 2.42 15.59 7.00
N ARG A 244 2.94 15.22 8.18
CA ARG A 244 2.12 14.63 9.27
C ARG A 244 0.91 15.46 9.67
N PHE A 245 1.02 16.79 9.62
CA PHE A 245 -0.05 17.72 9.98
C PHE A 245 -0.57 18.54 8.78
N LYS A 246 -0.36 18.05 7.55
CA LYS A 246 -0.91 18.65 6.33
C LYS A 246 -0.42 20.07 6.02
N TRP A 247 0.74 20.49 6.52
CA TRP A 247 1.28 21.82 6.23
C TRP A 247 1.70 22.02 4.76
N ASP A 248 1.92 20.95 4.03
CA ASP A 248 2.17 20.92 2.58
C ASP A 248 0.92 21.20 1.73
N GLU A 249 -0.28 21.00 2.29
CA GLU A 249 -1.56 21.12 1.58
C GLU A 249 -2.48 22.16 2.24
N GLU A 250 -1.88 23.19 2.83
CA GLU A 250 -2.62 24.26 3.48
C GLU A 250 -3.24 25.22 2.43
N ASP A 251 -4.55 25.34 2.49
CA ASP A 251 -5.36 26.11 1.53
C ASP A 251 -4.85 27.55 1.30
N GLU A 252 -4.41 28.24 2.35
CA GLU A 252 -3.93 29.62 2.27
C GLU A 252 -2.61 29.75 1.51
N LYS A 253 -1.72 28.75 1.61
CA LYS A 253 -0.44 28.70 0.91
C LYS A 253 -0.61 28.25 -0.54
N CYS A 254 -1.38 27.19 -0.76
CA CYS A 254 -1.54 26.58 -2.08
C CYS A 254 -2.36 27.41 -3.07
N LYS A 255 -3.33 28.22 -2.60
CA LYS A 255 -4.18 29.05 -3.46
C LYS A 255 -3.48 30.29 -4.03
N VAL A 256 -2.27 30.63 -3.57
CA VAL A 256 -1.52 31.80 -4.07
C VAL A 256 -0.78 31.50 -5.38
N SER A 257 -0.66 30.23 -5.79
CA SER A 257 0.09 29.83 -6.99
C SER A 257 -0.68 29.99 -8.32
N PHE A 258 -2.01 30.18 -8.29
CA PHE A 258 -2.77 30.61 -9.48
C PHE A 258 -2.70 32.13 -9.64
N SER A 259 -1.53 32.61 -10.07
CA SER A 259 -1.40 33.98 -10.59
C SER A 259 -2.35 34.14 -11.78
N PHE A 260 -3.29 35.08 -11.68
CA PHE A 260 -4.07 35.58 -12.80
C PHE A 260 -3.13 35.97 -13.94
N VAL A 261 -3.03 35.14 -14.98
CA VAL A 261 -2.59 35.64 -16.28
C VAL A 261 -3.72 36.53 -16.78
N LYS A 262 -3.62 37.84 -16.50
CA LYS A 262 -4.42 38.85 -17.21
C LYS A 262 -3.99 38.80 -18.66
N PHE A 263 -4.70 38.04 -19.48
CA PHE A 263 -4.71 38.28 -20.91
C PHE A 263 -5.36 39.64 -21.15
N ASN A 264 -4.54 40.67 -21.35
CA ASN A 264 -4.99 41.90 -21.98
C ASN A 264 -5.26 41.60 -23.46
N ILE A 265 -6.48 41.17 -23.76
CA ILE A 265 -6.96 41.12 -25.14
C ILE A 265 -7.48 42.52 -25.48
N SER A 266 -6.64 43.33 -26.11
CA SER A 266 -7.07 44.51 -26.84
C SER A 266 -7.63 44.08 -28.20
N VAL A 267 -8.96 43.92 -28.30
CA VAL A 267 -9.64 43.73 -29.59
C VAL A 267 -10.00 45.11 -30.15
N PRO A 268 -9.62 45.47 -31.40
CA PRO A 268 -10.07 46.69 -32.04
C PRO A 268 -11.53 46.54 -32.50
N TRP A 269 -12.39 47.45 -32.07
CA TRP A 269 -13.78 47.56 -32.54
C TRP A 269 -13.83 47.96 -34.03
N PRO A 270 -14.84 47.47 -34.77
CA PRO A 270 -15.55 48.34 -35.69
C PRO A 270 -17.05 48.39 -35.39
N ASN A 271 -17.53 49.62 -35.24
CA ASN A 271 -18.91 50.12 -35.40
C ASN A 271 -20.06 49.11 -35.33
N LYS A 272 -20.85 49.21 -34.25
CA LYS A 272 -22.32 49.30 -34.33
C LYS A 272 -22.91 49.83 -33.02
N THR A 273 -23.64 50.92 -33.16
CA THR A 273 -24.47 51.56 -32.14
C THR A 273 -25.61 50.65 -31.70
N LEU A 274 -25.79 50.46 -30.40
CA LEU A 274 -27.10 50.28 -29.78
C LEU A 274 -27.06 50.67 -28.28
N SER A 275 -28.18 51.22 -27.84
CA SER A 275 -28.43 52.14 -26.73
C SER A 275 -28.29 51.59 -25.31
N ASN A 276 -27.80 52.48 -24.42
CA ASN A 276 -28.09 52.65 -22.99
C ASN A 276 -28.97 51.61 -22.27
N SER A 277 -28.41 50.99 -21.22
CA SER A 277 -29.05 51.00 -19.90
C SER A 277 -28.02 50.74 -18.78
N ARG A 278 -28.32 51.38 -17.66
CA ARG A 278 -27.47 51.65 -16.48
C ARG A 278 -27.49 50.44 -15.55
N ILE A 279 -26.33 49.93 -15.11
CA ILE A 279 -26.25 48.97 -13.98
C ILE A 279 -25.87 49.76 -12.74
N SER A 280 -26.84 49.96 -11.85
CA SER A 280 -26.64 50.46 -10.49
C SER A 280 -26.38 49.31 -9.53
N THR A 281 -25.29 49.41 -8.80
CA THR A 281 -24.94 48.67 -7.58
C THR A 281 -26.03 48.79 -6.52
N ILE A 282 -26.39 47.68 -5.86
CA ILE A 282 -27.02 47.70 -4.54
C ILE A 282 -26.29 46.71 -3.62
N SER A 283 -25.62 47.29 -2.64
CA SER A 283 -25.20 46.71 -1.37
C SER A 283 -26.38 46.63 -0.40
N GLY A 284 -26.48 45.60 0.43
CA GLY A 284 -27.43 45.60 1.55
C GLY A 284 -27.50 44.27 2.31
N ASN A 285 -27.16 44.33 3.59
CA ASN A 285 -26.97 43.24 4.53
C ASN A 285 -28.22 43.03 5.43
N SER A 286 -28.30 41.87 6.09
CA SER A 286 -29.04 41.54 7.33
C SER A 286 -30.58 41.45 7.38
N GLY A 287 -31.08 40.32 7.93
CA GLY A 287 -32.07 40.35 9.03
C GLY A 287 -33.46 39.67 8.88
N THR A 288 -33.56 38.43 9.42
CA THR A 288 -34.68 37.83 10.22
C THR A 288 -36.08 37.47 9.65
N SER A 289 -36.36 36.15 9.72
CA SER A 289 -37.56 35.45 10.29
C SER A 289 -38.88 35.20 9.50
N THR A 290 -39.22 33.90 9.45
CA THR A 290 -40.54 33.21 9.52
C THR A 290 -41.58 33.27 8.38
N SER A 291 -41.61 32.17 7.61
CA SER A 291 -42.75 31.30 7.23
C SER A 291 -44.16 31.89 7.01
N CYS A 292 -44.66 31.79 5.77
CA CYS A 292 -45.94 31.17 5.33
C CYS A 292 -46.13 31.44 3.82
N ILE A 293 -45.91 30.46 2.93
CA ILE A 293 -46.92 29.57 2.29
C ILE A 293 -48.16 30.33 1.75
N LEU A 294 -48.24 30.52 0.42
CA LEU A 294 -49.23 29.87 -0.47
C LEU A 294 -49.19 30.48 -1.90
N SER A 295 -48.98 29.62 -2.91
CA SER A 295 -49.79 29.48 -4.15
C SER A 295 -48.99 28.62 -5.15
N CYS A 296 -49.26 27.30 -5.23
CA CYS A 296 -50.12 26.62 -6.24
C CYS A 296 -49.47 26.62 -7.64
N ILE A 297 -48.81 25.54 -8.08
CA ILE A 297 -49.34 24.27 -8.63
C ILE A 297 -50.16 24.44 -9.94
N LEU A 298 -49.45 24.25 -11.05
CA LEU A 298 -49.78 23.48 -12.26
C LEU A 298 -48.40 22.95 -12.72
N PHE A 299 -48.04 21.68 -12.72
CA PHE A 299 -48.73 20.51 -13.26
C PHE A 299 -48.26 19.23 -12.55
N VAL A 300 -49.20 18.32 -12.31
CA VAL A 300 -49.06 17.02 -11.63
C VAL A 300 -49.34 15.88 -12.63
N CYS A 301 -48.54 14.80 -12.50
CA CYS A 301 -48.72 13.37 -12.79
C CYS A 301 -49.60 12.83 -13.94
N LEU A 302 -48.99 11.91 -14.70
CA LEU A 302 -49.32 10.46 -14.74
C LEU A 302 -47.95 9.73 -14.90
N LEU A 303 -47.43 8.91 -13.96
CA LEU A 303 -47.74 7.48 -13.70
C LEU A 303 -47.84 6.68 -15.03
N LEU A 304 -47.04 5.65 -15.35
CA LEU A 304 -46.67 4.47 -14.56
C LEU A 304 -45.80 3.50 -15.41
N LEU A 305 -45.08 2.58 -14.72
CA LEU A 305 -44.49 1.29 -15.18
C LEU A 305 -43.18 1.36 -15.99
N SER A 306 -42.20 0.48 -15.85
CA SER A 306 -41.82 -0.53 -14.85
C SER A 306 -40.42 -1.04 -15.23
N THR A 307 -39.73 -1.68 -14.27
CA THR A 307 -38.78 -2.80 -14.45
C THR A 307 -37.47 -2.64 -15.23
N ASP A 308 -36.38 -2.94 -14.51
CA ASP A 308 -35.25 -3.82 -14.88
C ASP A 308 -35.17 -4.35 -16.33
N PHE A 309 -34.00 -4.22 -16.97
CA PHE A 309 -33.06 -5.33 -17.23
C PHE A 309 -31.93 -4.90 -18.18
N HIS A 310 -30.71 -4.91 -17.65
CA HIS A 310 -29.51 -5.56 -18.20
C HIS A 310 -29.12 -5.46 -19.70
N ARG A 311 -27.84 -5.07 -19.89
CA ARG A 311 -26.83 -5.59 -20.85
C ARG A 311 -27.21 -5.75 -22.32
N LEU A 312 -26.35 -5.23 -23.20
CA LEU A 312 -25.41 -6.00 -24.05
C LEU A 312 -24.74 -4.98 -25.01
N LEU A 313 -23.46 -4.67 -24.83
CA LEU A 313 -22.28 -5.37 -25.36
C LEU A 313 -21.95 -5.04 -26.85
N TYR A 314 -20.66 -4.76 -27.06
CA TYR A 314 -19.86 -4.96 -28.29
C TYR A 314 -20.10 -4.01 -29.47
N ARG A 315 -19.12 -3.65 -30.32
CA ARG A 315 -17.64 -3.68 -30.35
C ARG A 315 -17.25 -2.94 -31.63
N PHE A 316 -16.05 -2.36 -31.65
CA PHE A 316 -15.31 -2.05 -32.88
C PHE A 316 -15.22 -3.27 -33.83
N SER A 317 -15.42 -3.05 -35.14
CA SER A 317 -14.44 -3.37 -36.21
C SER A 317 -15.06 -3.31 -37.62
N SER A 318 -14.43 -2.48 -38.46
CA SER A 318 -14.07 -2.67 -39.89
C SER A 318 -14.84 -3.68 -40.76
N SER A 319 -15.28 -3.25 -41.95
CA SER A 319 -14.85 -3.83 -43.25
C SER A 319 -15.64 -3.29 -44.47
N HIS A 320 -14.89 -2.71 -45.41
CA HIS A 320 -14.96 -2.78 -46.89
C HIS A 320 -16.21 -2.45 -47.74
N LYS A 321 -15.90 -1.69 -48.81
CA LYS A 321 -16.30 -1.80 -50.24
C LYS A 321 -17.80 -1.62 -50.52
N LEU A 322 -18.22 -0.80 -51.49
CA LEU A 322 -17.75 -0.64 -52.87
C LEU A 322 -17.96 0.80 -53.34
#